data_AF-A0A9D9CFM7-F1
#
_entry.id   AF-A0A9D9CFM7-F1
#
_cell.length_a   1.000
_cell.length_b   1.000
_cell.length_c   1.000
_cell.angle_alpha   90.00
_cell.angle_beta   90.00
_cell.angle_gamma   90.00
#
_symmetry.space_group_name_H-M   'P 1'
#
loop_
_entity.id
_entity.type
_entity.pdbx_description
1 polymer ?
#
loop_
_entity_poly.entity_id
_entity_poly.type
_entity_poly.pdbx_seq_one_letter_code
_entity_poly.pdbx_strand_id
1 'polypeptide(L)'
;MKKNRKQKAILATIYTLFVVLLLLGTRCESRIHLTTPEKDAQHLAELAETIHSEADLRKVERLASEYEIAYRKSYNGAKALYFKSLYEPILDEAGERRAAIRAEEDYLAIQQTTLHNTIGDLESAWVMPLGSYEEELQRLIANNTIIEAMQGELESLIAQKEVYAYEIIDAGYPQDMLQKLGQMEADIEAKGNEIKEIEHRNAIIKLANKLQLARELVIENNCEETTAEETM
;
A
#
# COMPACT_ATOMS: atom_id res chain seq x y z
N MET A 1 38.33 44.53 -10.54
CA MET A 1 37.85 43.13 -10.68
C MET A 1 36.44 42.84 -10.14
N LYS A 2 35.70 43.77 -9.48
CA LYS A 2 34.32 43.51 -8.98
C LYS A 2 33.21 43.58 -10.07
N LYS A 3 33.45 44.23 -11.22
CA LYS A 3 32.45 44.45 -12.28
C LYS A 3 32.09 43.15 -13.05
N ASN A 4 33.07 42.27 -13.28
CA ASN A 4 32.88 41.00 -13.99
C ASN A 4 32.09 39.94 -13.21
N ARG A 5 32.10 39.96 -11.87
CA ARG A 5 31.32 38.99 -11.07
C ARG A 5 29.82 39.31 -11.07
N LYS A 6 29.45 40.60 -11.03
CA LYS A 6 28.05 41.02 -11.09
C LYS A 6 27.43 40.74 -12.47
N GLN A 7 28.18 40.95 -13.56
CA GLN A 7 27.71 40.59 -14.90
C GLN A 7 27.49 39.09 -15.08
N LYS A 8 28.40 38.25 -14.55
CA LYS A 8 28.23 36.78 -14.60
C LYS A 8 27.03 36.30 -13.78
N ALA A 9 26.80 36.89 -12.60
CA ALA A 9 25.64 36.56 -11.77
C ALA A 9 24.32 36.94 -12.45
N ILE A 10 24.26 38.12 -13.09
CA ILE A 10 23.08 38.57 -13.84
C ILE A 10 22.85 37.70 -15.09
N LEU A 11 23.91 37.29 -15.79
CA LEU A 11 23.77 36.37 -16.92
C LEU A 11 23.26 34.99 -16.47
N ALA A 12 23.73 34.49 -15.33
CA ALA A 12 23.29 33.21 -14.78
C ALA A 12 21.83 33.25 -14.32
N THR A 13 21.38 34.34 -13.68
CA THR A 13 19.97 34.48 -13.33
C THR A 13 19.06 34.69 -14.54
N ILE A 14 19.52 35.38 -15.58
CA ILE A 14 18.77 35.48 -16.84
C ILE A 14 18.68 34.10 -17.51
N TYR A 15 19.75 33.30 -17.48
CA TYR A 15 19.75 31.97 -18.06
C TYR A 15 18.82 31.02 -17.31
N THR A 16 18.80 31.05 -15.97
CA THR A 16 17.88 30.22 -15.18
C THR A 16 16.42 30.67 -15.36
N LEU A 17 16.16 31.98 -15.43
CA LEU A 17 14.82 32.50 -15.74
C LEU A 17 14.37 32.10 -17.14
N PHE A 18 15.27 32.09 -18.13
CA PHE A 18 14.98 31.65 -19.50
C PHE A 18 14.71 30.15 -19.59
N VAL A 19 15.45 29.32 -18.84
CA VAL A 19 15.20 27.87 -18.73
C VAL A 19 13.85 27.59 -18.03
N VAL A 20 13.53 28.34 -16.97
CA VAL A 20 12.23 28.22 -16.27
C VAL A 20 11.08 28.74 -17.14
N LEU A 21 11.29 29.80 -17.93
CA LEU A 21 10.30 30.27 -18.92
C LEU A 21 10.13 29.28 -20.09
N LEU A 22 11.19 28.59 -20.51
CA LEU A 22 11.12 27.49 -21.48
C LEU A 22 10.36 26.29 -20.93
N LEU A 23 10.48 25.99 -19.63
CA LEU A 23 9.74 24.93 -18.95
C LEU A 23 8.26 25.28 -18.69
N LEU A 24 7.92 26.57 -18.61
CA LEU A 24 6.54 27.06 -18.38
C LEU A 24 5.81 27.52 -19.66
N GLY A 25 6.52 27.65 -20.79
CA GLY A 25 5.98 28.14 -22.07
C GLY A 25 5.45 27.08 -23.03
N THR A 26 5.52 25.78 -22.71
CA THR A 26 5.08 24.70 -23.61
C THR A 26 3.62 24.32 -23.43
N ARG A 27 2.73 25.32 -23.56
CA ARG A 27 1.40 25.11 -24.14
C ARG A 27 1.40 25.73 -25.54
N CYS A 28 2.20 25.14 -26.40
CA CYS A 28 2.27 25.39 -27.84
C CYS A 28 2.23 24.00 -28.48
N GLU A 29 1.42 23.80 -29.52
CA GLU A 29 1.37 22.55 -30.31
C GLU A 29 2.78 22.02 -30.52
N SER A 30 3.12 20.90 -29.87
CA SER A 30 4.40 20.24 -30.01
C SER A 30 4.48 19.72 -31.45
N ARG A 31 5.12 20.47 -32.34
CA ARG A 31 5.60 19.91 -33.59
C ARG A 31 6.70 18.92 -33.23
N ILE A 32 6.33 17.65 -33.14
CA ILE A 32 7.29 16.56 -33.05
C ILE A 32 8.17 16.60 -34.30
N HIS A 33 9.47 16.73 -34.08
CA HIS A 33 10.43 16.61 -35.15
C HIS A 33 10.72 15.13 -35.39
N LEU A 34 10.19 14.61 -36.50
CA LEU A 34 10.45 13.25 -36.94
C LEU A 34 11.85 13.16 -37.55
N THR A 35 12.60 12.13 -37.18
CA THR A 35 13.89 11.83 -37.80
C THR A 35 13.76 10.60 -38.70
N THR A 36 14.08 9.43 -38.19
CA THR A 36 13.76 8.13 -38.78
C THR A 36 13.11 7.24 -37.73
N PRO A 37 12.25 6.28 -38.10
CA PRO A 37 11.60 5.38 -37.15
C PRO A 37 12.58 4.73 -36.17
N GLU A 38 13.76 4.34 -36.64
CA GLU A 38 14.79 3.69 -35.84
C GLU A 38 15.41 4.65 -34.81
N LYS A 39 15.71 5.89 -35.21
CA LYS A 39 16.29 6.90 -34.30
C LYS A 39 15.28 7.38 -33.27
N ASP A 40 14.04 7.59 -33.67
CA ASP A 40 12.99 8.02 -32.77
C ASP A 40 12.63 6.88 -31.79
N ALA A 41 12.66 5.62 -32.23
CA ALA A 41 12.48 4.46 -31.35
C ALA A 41 13.67 4.26 -30.40
N GLN A 42 14.90 4.51 -30.86
CA GLN A 42 16.08 4.49 -30.00
C GLN A 42 16.02 5.58 -28.92
N HIS A 43 15.54 6.77 -29.25
CA HIS A 43 15.29 7.82 -28.26
C HIS A 43 14.25 7.38 -27.22
N LEU A 44 13.18 6.68 -27.62
CA LEU A 44 12.23 6.09 -26.68
C LEU A 44 12.87 4.99 -25.82
N ALA A 45 13.79 4.19 -26.37
CA ALA A 45 14.56 3.20 -25.62
C ALA A 45 15.39 3.84 -24.50
N GLU A 46 16.13 4.89 -24.84
CA GLU A 46 16.94 5.65 -23.87
C GLU A 46 16.07 6.24 -22.76
N LEU A 47 14.89 6.77 -23.10
CA LEU A 47 13.94 7.27 -22.09
C LEU A 47 13.37 6.12 -21.24
N ALA A 48 13.07 4.98 -21.85
CA ALA A 48 12.51 3.82 -21.18
C ALA A 48 13.46 3.16 -20.16
N GLU A 49 14.78 3.29 -20.34
CA GLU A 49 15.78 2.87 -19.36
C GLU A 49 15.76 3.74 -18.09
N THR A 50 15.31 4.98 -18.19
CA THR A 50 15.31 5.95 -17.06
C THR A 50 13.98 6.04 -16.32
N ILE A 51 13.05 5.12 -16.58
CA ILE A 51 11.73 5.12 -15.95
C ILE A 51 11.86 4.68 -14.49
N HIS A 52 11.63 5.63 -13.58
CA HIS A 52 11.61 5.37 -12.14
C HIS A 52 10.20 5.43 -11.55
N SER A 53 9.22 5.98 -12.27
CA SER A 53 7.84 6.14 -11.80
C SER A 53 6.81 5.83 -12.87
N GLU A 54 5.57 5.54 -12.48
CA GLU A 54 4.45 5.43 -13.43
C GLU A 54 4.21 6.71 -14.21
N ALA A 55 4.42 7.86 -13.58
CA ALA A 55 4.24 9.14 -14.24
C ALA A 55 5.24 9.29 -15.39
N ASP A 56 6.45 8.75 -15.25
CA ASP A 56 7.46 8.77 -16.30
C ASP A 56 7.12 7.78 -17.42
N LEU A 57 6.70 6.56 -17.08
CA LEU A 57 6.20 5.59 -18.07
C LEU A 57 5.08 6.19 -18.93
N ARG A 58 4.07 6.81 -18.30
CA ARG A 58 2.96 7.48 -19.02
C ARG A 58 3.41 8.63 -19.90
N LYS A 59 4.48 9.35 -19.54
CA LYS A 59 5.04 10.42 -20.39
C LYS A 59 5.70 9.81 -21.63
N VAL A 60 6.44 8.72 -21.48
CA VAL A 60 7.11 8.06 -22.60
C VAL A 60 6.09 7.38 -23.53
N GLU A 61 5.07 6.72 -22.98
CA GLU A 61 3.94 6.17 -23.76
C GLU A 61 3.21 7.26 -24.55
N ARG A 62 2.94 8.40 -23.91
CA ARG A 62 2.33 9.55 -24.58
C ARG A 62 3.22 10.04 -25.72
N LEU A 63 4.52 10.22 -25.47
CA LEU A 63 5.47 10.64 -26.49
C LEU A 63 5.51 9.66 -27.67
N ALA A 64 5.51 8.35 -27.40
CA ALA A 64 5.45 7.32 -28.44
C ALA A 64 4.16 7.40 -29.27
N SER A 65 3.01 7.59 -28.62
CA SER A 65 1.74 7.81 -29.32
C SER A 65 1.75 9.08 -30.18
N GLU A 66 2.34 10.16 -29.68
CA GLU A 66 2.46 11.40 -30.42
C GLU A 66 3.36 11.20 -31.68
N TYR A 67 4.49 10.49 -31.55
CA TYR A 67 5.34 10.09 -32.68
C TYR A 67 4.56 9.24 -33.70
N GLU A 68 3.80 8.23 -33.26
CA GLU A 68 3.01 7.36 -34.15
C GLU A 68 1.99 8.19 -34.97
N ILE A 69 1.29 9.12 -34.32
CA ILE A 69 0.34 10.03 -34.96
C ILE A 69 1.05 10.92 -35.99
N ALA A 70 2.22 11.44 -35.65
CA ALA A 70 3.02 12.29 -36.54
C ALA A 70 3.53 11.51 -37.76
N TYR A 71 4.00 10.27 -37.58
CA TYR A 71 4.40 9.38 -38.67
C TYR A 71 3.24 9.07 -39.61
N ARG A 72 2.05 8.79 -39.05
CA ARG A 72 0.83 8.51 -39.80
C ARG A 72 0.40 9.69 -40.66
N LYS A 73 0.51 10.93 -40.13
CA LYS A 73 0.17 12.17 -40.83
C LYS A 73 1.21 12.58 -41.88
N SER A 74 2.50 12.40 -41.60
CA SER A 74 3.58 13.00 -42.41
C SER A 74 4.09 12.10 -43.53
N TYR A 75 3.96 10.78 -43.40
CA TYR A 75 4.48 9.83 -44.39
C TYR A 75 3.39 8.91 -44.92
N ASN A 76 2.91 7.96 -44.10
CA ASN A 76 1.80 7.03 -44.36
C ASN A 76 1.63 6.05 -43.19
N GLY A 77 0.61 5.19 -43.26
CA GLY A 77 0.38 4.15 -42.26
C GLY A 77 1.48 3.09 -42.17
N ALA A 78 2.20 2.79 -43.26
CA ALA A 78 3.24 1.75 -43.26
C ALA A 78 4.46 2.14 -42.40
N LYS A 79 4.93 3.39 -42.49
CA LYS A 79 6.00 3.88 -41.61
C LYS A 79 5.57 3.99 -40.16
N ALA A 80 4.32 4.37 -39.90
CA ALA A 80 3.78 4.42 -38.54
C ALA A 80 3.72 3.01 -37.92
N LEU A 81 3.29 2.00 -38.68
CA LEU A 81 3.30 0.60 -38.23
C LEU A 81 4.72 0.07 -37.99
N TYR A 82 5.67 0.42 -38.87
CA TYR A 82 7.06 0.04 -38.67
C TYR A 82 7.65 0.68 -37.41
N PHE A 83 7.47 1.99 -37.21
CA PHE A 83 7.85 2.66 -35.97
C PHE A 83 7.21 2.00 -34.74
N LYS A 84 5.91 1.72 -34.81
CA LYS A 84 5.18 1.02 -33.74
C LYS A 84 5.80 -0.33 -33.39
N SER A 85 6.14 -1.14 -34.38
CA SER A 85 6.78 -2.44 -34.16
C SER A 85 8.16 -2.35 -33.46
N LEU A 86 8.81 -1.18 -33.49
CA LEU A 86 10.10 -0.96 -32.82
C LEU A 86 9.93 -0.53 -31.36
N TYR A 87 8.99 0.38 -31.05
CA TYR A 87 8.85 0.94 -29.70
C TYR A 87 7.94 0.12 -28.78
N GLU A 88 6.96 -0.61 -29.31
CA GLU A 88 5.97 -1.33 -28.49
C GLU A 88 6.63 -2.36 -27.56
N PRO A 89 7.56 -3.22 -28.02
CA PRO A 89 8.28 -4.15 -27.12
C PRO A 89 9.12 -3.45 -26.05
N ILE A 90 9.69 -2.27 -26.38
CA ILE A 90 10.51 -1.47 -25.45
C ILE A 90 9.64 -0.95 -24.30
N LEU A 91 8.45 -0.45 -24.62
CA LEU A 91 7.52 0.06 -23.60
C LEU A 91 6.90 -1.06 -22.79
N ASP A 92 6.61 -2.19 -23.41
CA ASP A 92 6.11 -3.39 -22.71
C ASP A 92 7.13 -3.85 -21.66
N GLU A 93 8.41 -4.01 -22.04
CA GLU A 93 9.47 -4.40 -21.11
C GLU A 93 9.65 -3.36 -19.99
N ALA A 94 9.61 -2.06 -20.32
CA ALA A 94 9.70 -1.02 -19.31
C ALA A 94 8.51 -1.02 -18.34
N GLY A 95 7.31 -1.33 -18.84
CA GLY A 95 6.11 -1.53 -18.05
C GLY A 95 6.25 -2.70 -17.08
N GLU A 96 6.73 -3.85 -17.57
CA GLU A 96 7.00 -5.03 -16.74
C GLU A 96 8.03 -4.74 -15.64
N ARG A 97 9.15 -4.10 -15.99
CA ARG A 97 10.18 -3.69 -15.00
C ARG A 97 9.58 -2.77 -13.93
N ARG A 98 8.75 -1.79 -14.32
CA ARG A 98 8.13 -0.86 -13.36
C ARG A 98 7.10 -1.55 -12.48
N ALA A 99 6.37 -2.54 -12.99
CA ALA A 99 5.46 -3.36 -12.20
C ALA A 99 6.21 -4.18 -11.15
N ALA A 100 7.35 -4.78 -11.51
CA ALA A 100 8.21 -5.50 -10.56
C ALA A 100 8.75 -4.57 -9.46
N ILE A 101 9.27 -3.39 -9.84
CA ILE A 101 9.78 -2.42 -8.86
C ILE A 101 8.65 -1.93 -7.93
N ARG A 102 7.44 -1.69 -8.45
CA ARG A 102 6.29 -1.36 -7.59
C ARG A 102 6.03 -2.46 -6.56
N ALA A 103 6.02 -3.72 -6.96
CA ALA A 103 5.76 -4.82 -6.04
C ALA A 103 6.83 -4.87 -4.92
N GLU A 104 8.09 -4.58 -5.27
CA GLU A 104 9.17 -4.45 -4.29
C GLU A 104 8.99 -3.23 -3.37
N GLU A 105 8.61 -2.06 -3.91
CA GLU A 105 8.31 -0.86 -3.13
C GLU A 105 7.14 -1.09 -2.16
N ASP A 106 6.07 -1.74 -2.61
CA ASP A 106 4.91 -2.09 -1.79
C ASP A 106 5.32 -3.08 -0.67
N TYR A 107 6.14 -4.09 -1.00
CA TYR A 107 6.71 -5.00 -0.01
C TYR A 107 7.57 -4.25 1.01
N LEU A 108 8.46 -3.37 0.57
CA LEU A 108 9.32 -2.57 1.45
C LEU A 108 8.50 -1.63 2.34
N ALA A 109 7.43 -1.03 1.83
CA ALA A 109 6.52 -0.20 2.62
C ALA A 109 5.86 -1.04 3.73
N ILE A 110 5.37 -2.24 3.41
CA ILE A 110 4.81 -3.17 4.40
C ILE A 110 5.86 -3.54 5.46
N GLN A 111 7.10 -3.84 5.06
CA GLN A 111 8.18 -4.14 5.99
C GLN A 111 8.53 -2.95 6.89
N GLN A 112 8.56 -1.73 6.34
CA GLN A 112 8.81 -0.51 7.11
C GLN A 112 7.72 -0.26 8.16
N THR A 113 6.44 -0.41 7.78
CA THR A 113 5.32 -0.31 8.73
C THR A 113 5.40 -1.39 9.80
N THR A 114 5.72 -2.63 9.42
CA THR A 114 5.87 -3.75 10.37
C THR A 114 6.99 -3.50 11.38
N LEU A 115 8.14 -3.03 10.90
CA LEU A 115 9.28 -2.69 11.76
C LEU A 115 8.93 -1.53 12.70
N HIS A 116 8.30 -0.48 12.18
CA HIS A 116 7.88 0.67 12.97
C HIS A 116 6.92 0.26 14.10
N ASN A 117 5.91 -0.55 13.78
CA ASN A 117 4.95 -1.07 14.75
C ASN A 117 5.65 -1.96 15.80
N THR A 118 6.54 -2.86 15.36
CA THR A 118 7.30 -3.73 16.28
C THR A 118 8.17 -2.93 17.24
N ILE A 119 8.82 -1.86 16.77
CA ILE A 119 9.58 -0.96 17.64
C ILE A 119 8.64 -0.27 18.64
N GLY A 120 7.49 0.22 18.18
CA GLY A 120 6.48 0.81 19.06
C GLY A 120 5.99 -0.16 20.14
N ASP A 121 5.81 -1.44 19.80
CA ASP A 121 5.42 -2.49 20.74
C ASP A 121 6.52 -2.76 21.77
N LEU A 122 7.78 -2.82 21.33
CA LEU A 122 8.94 -2.97 22.20
C LEU A 122 9.08 -1.79 23.16
N GLU A 123 8.92 -0.56 22.66
CA GLU A 123 8.96 0.66 23.48
C GLU A 123 7.82 0.66 24.51
N SER A 124 6.60 0.35 24.08
CA SER A 124 5.42 0.26 24.96
C SER A 124 5.60 -0.81 26.03
N ALA A 125 6.12 -1.98 25.65
CA ALA A 125 6.41 -3.08 26.56
C ALA A 125 7.54 -2.72 27.54
N TRP A 126 8.56 -1.98 27.11
CA TRP A 126 9.69 -1.60 27.96
C TRP A 126 9.32 -0.61 29.07
N VAL A 127 8.39 0.31 28.78
CA VAL A 127 7.94 1.33 29.75
C VAL A 127 6.68 0.92 30.52
N MET A 128 6.11 -0.24 30.20
CA MET A 128 4.89 -0.72 30.85
C MET A 128 5.14 -0.97 32.35
N PRO A 129 4.36 -0.35 33.25
CA PRO A 129 4.41 -0.70 34.66
C PRO A 129 3.86 -2.11 34.84
N LEU A 130 4.64 -2.98 35.48
CA LEU A 130 4.26 -4.35 35.77
C LEU A 130 3.96 -4.51 37.26
N GLY A 131 2.87 -5.23 37.55
CA GLY A 131 2.53 -5.71 38.88
C GLY A 131 3.28 -7.00 39.23
N SER A 132 2.73 -7.71 40.21
CA SER A 132 3.15 -9.07 40.52
C SER A 132 2.77 -10.04 39.40
N TYR A 133 3.41 -11.21 39.38
CA TYR A 133 3.12 -12.25 38.39
C TYR A 133 1.64 -12.65 38.37
N GLU A 134 1.03 -12.82 39.55
CA GLU A 134 -0.37 -13.22 39.68
C GLU A 134 -1.31 -12.14 39.15
N GLU A 135 -1.02 -10.86 39.44
CA GLU A 135 -1.84 -9.75 38.93
C GLU A 135 -1.83 -9.68 37.40
N GLU A 136 -0.66 -9.85 36.78
CA GLU A 136 -0.55 -9.84 35.31
C GLU A 136 -1.21 -11.09 34.69
N LEU A 137 -1.10 -12.25 35.33
CA LEU A 137 -1.77 -13.46 34.87
C LEU A 137 -3.30 -13.32 34.93
N GLN A 138 -3.85 -12.82 36.05
CA GLN A 138 -5.28 -12.56 36.19
C GLN A 138 -5.77 -11.53 35.18
N ARG A 139 -4.97 -10.50 34.90
CA ARG A 139 -5.27 -9.50 33.86
C ARG A 139 -5.35 -10.13 32.48
N LEU A 140 -4.42 -11.02 32.12
CA LEU A 140 -4.46 -11.74 30.86
C LEU A 140 -5.67 -12.67 30.75
N ILE A 141 -6.00 -13.40 31.83
CA ILE A 141 -7.19 -14.28 31.89
C ILE A 141 -8.46 -13.45 31.70
N ALA A 142 -8.62 -12.35 32.44
CA ALA A 142 -9.79 -11.47 32.31
C ALA A 142 -9.96 -10.91 30.90
N ASN A 143 -8.86 -10.47 30.27
CA ASN A 143 -8.88 -10.00 28.88
C ASN A 143 -9.27 -11.11 27.91
N ASN A 144 -8.79 -12.35 28.12
CA ASN A 144 -9.18 -13.49 27.29
C ASN A 144 -10.66 -13.85 27.45
N THR A 145 -11.22 -13.83 28.67
CA THR A 145 -12.66 -14.02 28.86
C THR A 145 -13.49 -12.96 28.12
N ILE A 146 -13.02 -11.70 28.11
CA ILE A 146 -13.65 -10.63 27.35
C ILE A 146 -13.57 -10.93 25.85
N ILE A 147 -12.40 -11.32 25.34
CA ILE A 147 -12.20 -11.68 23.93
C ILE A 147 -13.13 -12.83 23.52
N GLU A 148 -13.21 -13.90 24.31
CA GLU A 148 -14.08 -15.05 24.02
C GLU A 148 -15.56 -14.65 23.94
N ALA A 149 -16.02 -13.80 24.86
CA ALA A 149 -17.38 -13.27 24.82
C ALA A 149 -17.62 -12.41 23.55
N MET A 150 -16.68 -11.54 23.21
CA MET A 150 -16.75 -10.69 22.01
C MET A 150 -16.68 -11.52 20.71
N GLN A 151 -15.90 -12.60 20.69
CA GLN A 151 -15.84 -13.53 19.57
C GLN A 151 -17.19 -14.21 19.36
N GLY A 152 -17.85 -14.66 20.43
CA GLY A 152 -19.20 -15.20 20.35
C GLY A 152 -20.23 -14.18 19.81
N GLU A 153 -20.12 -12.91 20.21
CA GLU A 153 -20.95 -11.83 19.65
C GLU A 153 -20.65 -11.59 18.16
N LEU A 154 -19.37 -11.58 17.78
CA LEU A 154 -18.93 -11.38 16.40
C LEU A 154 -19.44 -12.50 15.48
N GLU A 155 -19.32 -13.75 15.91
CA GLU A 155 -19.86 -14.91 15.19
C GLU A 155 -21.38 -14.82 15.01
N SER A 156 -22.09 -14.41 16.07
CA SER A 156 -23.53 -14.15 16.01
C SER A 156 -23.89 -13.05 15.01
N LEU A 157 -23.13 -11.94 14.98
CA LEU A 157 -23.34 -10.85 14.03
C LEU A 157 -23.07 -11.29 12.58
N ILE A 158 -22.02 -12.08 12.35
CA ILE A 158 -21.71 -12.65 11.04
C ILE A 158 -22.84 -13.56 10.56
N ALA A 159 -23.31 -14.47 11.42
CA ALA A 159 -24.42 -15.37 11.09
C ALA A 159 -25.72 -14.59 10.80
N GLN A 160 -26.02 -13.56 11.60
CA GLN A 160 -27.16 -12.67 11.34
C GLN A 160 -27.01 -11.95 10.00
N LYS A 161 -25.81 -11.48 9.65
CA LYS A 161 -25.54 -10.83 8.36
C LYS A 161 -25.81 -11.77 7.20
N GLU A 162 -25.36 -13.02 7.30
CA GLU A 162 -25.57 -14.02 6.25
C GLU A 162 -27.05 -14.30 6.03
N VAL A 163 -27.82 -14.52 7.11
CA VAL A 163 -29.28 -14.69 7.02
C VAL A 163 -29.93 -13.46 6.39
N TYR A 164 -29.56 -12.27 6.85
CA TYR A 164 -30.11 -11.01 6.35
C TYR A 164 -29.79 -10.76 4.87
N ALA A 165 -28.63 -11.21 4.38
CA ALA A 165 -28.28 -11.14 2.97
C ALA A 165 -29.21 -11.98 2.09
N TYR A 166 -29.66 -13.15 2.55
CA TYR A 166 -30.67 -13.94 1.84
C TYR A 166 -32.03 -13.25 1.83
N GLU A 167 -32.45 -12.65 2.94
CA GLU A 167 -33.70 -11.89 3.01
C GLU A 167 -33.72 -10.71 2.02
N ILE A 168 -32.57 -10.05 1.80
CA ILE A 168 -32.42 -8.99 0.82
C ILE A 168 -32.64 -9.50 -0.62
N ILE A 169 -32.11 -10.69 -0.93
CA ILE A 169 -32.28 -11.31 -2.25
C ILE A 169 -33.76 -11.61 -2.49
N ASP A 170 -34.44 -12.21 -1.51
CA ASP A 170 -35.86 -12.54 -1.59
C ASP A 170 -36.75 -11.29 -1.69
N ALA A 171 -36.35 -10.21 -1.03
CA ALA A 171 -37.05 -8.92 -1.07
C ALA A 171 -36.75 -8.07 -2.33
N GLY A 172 -35.83 -8.51 -3.20
CA GLY A 172 -35.49 -7.80 -4.43
C GLY A 172 -34.62 -6.55 -4.22
N TYR A 173 -33.70 -6.59 -3.26
CA TYR A 173 -32.70 -5.54 -2.99
C TYR A 173 -33.28 -4.16 -2.62
N PRO A 174 -34.18 -4.05 -1.63
CA PRO A 174 -34.67 -2.76 -1.18
C PRO A 174 -33.55 -1.95 -0.50
N GLN A 175 -33.54 -0.64 -0.77
CA GLN A 175 -32.43 0.26 -0.43
C GLN A 175 -32.18 0.40 1.08
N ASP A 176 -33.24 0.39 1.88
CA ASP A 176 -33.18 0.42 3.34
C ASP A 176 -32.52 -0.84 3.91
N MET A 177 -32.79 -2.00 3.31
CA MET A 177 -32.14 -3.24 3.74
C MET A 177 -30.67 -3.29 3.34
N LEU A 178 -30.30 -2.80 2.15
CA LEU A 178 -28.89 -2.65 1.76
C LEU A 178 -28.13 -1.71 2.70
N GLN A 179 -28.77 -0.61 3.13
CA GLN A 179 -28.17 0.30 4.11
C GLN A 179 -27.94 -0.40 5.45
N LYS A 180 -28.92 -1.18 5.93
CA LYS A 180 -28.76 -1.97 7.17
C LYS A 180 -27.69 -3.04 7.04
N LEU A 181 -27.56 -3.69 5.87
CA LEU A 181 -26.48 -4.64 5.61
C LEU A 181 -25.11 -3.96 5.73
N GLY A 182 -24.94 -2.78 5.15
CA GLY A 182 -23.72 -1.98 5.29
C GLY A 182 -23.43 -1.59 6.75
N GLN A 183 -24.46 -1.28 7.54
CA GLN A 183 -24.29 -1.06 8.98
C GLN A 183 -23.80 -2.32 9.71
N MET A 184 -24.37 -3.49 9.40
CA MET A 184 -23.94 -4.75 10.00
C MET A 184 -22.49 -5.09 9.64
N GLU A 185 -22.04 -4.78 8.41
CA GLU A 185 -20.64 -4.93 8.02
C GLU A 185 -19.71 -4.02 8.80
N ALA A 186 -20.10 -2.76 9.00
CA ALA A 186 -19.34 -1.83 9.83
C ALA A 186 -19.29 -2.28 11.30
N ASP A 187 -20.39 -2.80 11.85
CA ASP A 187 -20.45 -3.30 13.23
C ASP A 187 -19.57 -4.55 13.42
N ILE A 188 -19.52 -5.45 12.42
CA ILE A 188 -18.63 -6.62 12.40
C ILE A 188 -17.17 -6.17 12.35
N GLU A 189 -16.83 -5.23 11.49
CA GLU A 189 -15.47 -4.68 11.40
C GLU A 189 -15.04 -4.01 12.71
N ALA A 190 -15.93 -3.20 13.31
CA ALA A 190 -15.68 -2.53 14.58
C ALA A 190 -15.41 -3.54 15.70
N LYS A 191 -16.29 -4.54 15.88
CA LYS A 191 -16.07 -5.60 16.88
C LYS A 191 -14.78 -6.37 16.63
N GLY A 192 -14.48 -6.71 15.37
CA GLY A 192 -13.25 -7.40 15.00
C GLY A 192 -12.00 -6.59 15.35
N ASN A 193 -12.04 -5.27 15.20
CA ASN A 193 -10.94 -4.38 15.58
C ASN A 193 -10.81 -4.26 17.11
N GLU A 194 -11.91 -4.18 17.86
CA GLU A 194 -11.88 -4.16 19.32
C GLU A 194 -11.23 -5.44 19.90
N ILE A 195 -11.55 -6.62 19.34
CA ILE A 195 -10.92 -7.89 19.73
C ILE A 195 -9.40 -7.82 19.49
N LYS A 196 -8.98 -7.42 18.29
CA LYS A 196 -7.55 -7.29 17.94
C LYS A 196 -6.82 -6.31 18.86
N GLU A 197 -7.45 -5.22 19.28
CA GLU A 197 -6.85 -4.28 20.23
C GLU A 197 -6.58 -4.93 21.59
N ILE A 198 -7.51 -5.72 22.11
CA ILE A 198 -7.33 -6.41 23.40
C ILE A 198 -6.26 -7.50 23.27
N GLU A 199 -6.27 -8.27 22.17
CA GLU A 199 -5.23 -9.27 21.87
C GLU A 199 -3.84 -8.63 21.78
N HIS A 200 -3.74 -7.49 21.11
CA HIS A 200 -2.51 -6.72 21.00
C HIS A 200 -2.03 -6.21 22.36
N ARG A 201 -2.92 -5.69 23.21
CA ARG A 201 -2.57 -5.31 24.60
C ARG A 201 -2.06 -6.51 25.41
N ASN A 202 -2.68 -7.68 25.26
CA ASN A 202 -2.20 -8.93 25.88
C ASN A 202 -0.80 -9.32 25.39
N ALA A 203 -0.52 -9.16 24.10
CA ALA A 203 0.82 -9.39 23.56
C ALA A 203 1.86 -8.44 24.16
N ILE A 204 1.53 -7.15 24.34
CA ILE A 204 2.42 -6.18 24.99
C ILE A 204 2.67 -6.56 26.46
N ILE A 205 1.66 -7.00 27.22
CA ILE A 205 1.84 -7.44 28.62
C ILE A 205 2.82 -8.63 28.70
N LYS A 206 2.64 -9.63 27.82
CA LYS A 206 3.54 -10.79 27.74
C LYS A 206 4.96 -10.37 27.36
N LEU A 207 5.09 -9.49 26.37
CA LEU A 207 6.37 -8.96 25.92
C LEU A 207 7.08 -8.16 27.02
N ALA A 208 6.35 -7.33 27.76
CA ALA A 208 6.88 -6.55 28.89
C ALA A 208 7.44 -7.46 29.99
N ASN A 209 6.70 -8.51 30.36
CA ASN A 209 7.17 -9.50 31.34
C ASN A 209 8.43 -10.22 30.87
N LYS A 210 8.51 -10.55 29.58
CA LYS A 210 9.68 -11.18 28.98
C LYS A 210 10.89 -10.24 28.95
N LEU A 211 10.71 -8.99 28.55
CA LEU A 211 11.79 -8.01 28.39
C LEU A 211 12.31 -7.49 29.73
N GLN A 212 11.42 -7.13 30.65
CA GLN A 212 11.79 -6.47 31.90
C GLN A 212 12.16 -7.46 33.00
N LEU A 213 11.49 -8.62 33.06
CA LEU A 213 11.62 -9.58 34.16
C LEU A 213 12.24 -10.93 33.75
N ALA A 214 12.50 -11.13 32.45
CA ALA A 214 12.92 -12.43 31.88
C ALA A 214 11.95 -13.57 32.21
N ARG A 215 10.65 -13.26 32.34
CA ARG A 215 9.59 -14.22 32.67
C ARG A 215 8.64 -14.41 31.50
N GLU A 216 8.19 -15.64 31.31
CA GLU A 216 7.16 -15.97 30.35
C GLU A 216 5.82 -16.11 31.07
N LEU A 217 4.81 -15.33 30.65
CA LEU A 217 3.44 -15.47 31.12
C LEU A 217 2.71 -16.46 30.20
N VAL A 218 2.51 -17.67 30.70
CA VAL A 218 1.73 -18.71 30.04
C VAL A 218 0.39 -18.81 30.75
N ILE A 219 -0.70 -18.66 29.99
CA ILE A 219 -2.03 -19.05 30.47
C ILE A 219 -2.10 -20.55 30.20
N GLU A 220 -1.89 -21.35 31.24
CA GLU A 220 -2.20 -22.78 31.14
C GLU A 220 -3.71 -22.89 31.00
N ASN A 221 -4.17 -23.27 29.81
CA ASN A 221 -5.53 -23.76 29.67
C ASN A 221 -5.58 -25.04 30.49
N ASN A 222 -6.09 -24.97 31.72
CA ASN A 222 -6.44 -26.14 32.51
C ASN A 222 -7.55 -26.88 31.77
N CYS A 223 -7.17 -27.68 30.78
CA CYS A 223 -7.90 -28.91 30.50
C CYS A 223 -7.72 -29.75 31.76
N GLU A 224 -8.64 -29.62 32.70
CA GLU A 224 -8.91 -30.67 33.66
C GLU A 224 -9.27 -31.91 32.84
N GLU A 225 -8.25 -32.70 32.48
CA GLU A 225 -8.42 -34.11 32.20
C GLU A 225 -9.07 -34.69 33.45
N THR A 226 -10.39 -34.84 33.36
CA THR A 226 -11.19 -35.65 34.25
C THR A 226 -10.57 -37.03 34.21
N THR A 227 -9.72 -37.31 35.19
CA THR A 227 -9.26 -38.65 35.53
C THR A 227 -10.50 -39.39 36.02
N ALA A 228 -11.20 -40.03 35.08
CA ALA A 228 -12.10 -41.11 35.39
C ALA A 228 -11.25 -42.24 35.95
N GLU A 229 -11.11 -42.27 37.27
CA GLU A 229 -10.89 -43.50 38.02
C GLU A 229 -12.04 -44.47 37.69
N GLU A 230 -11.89 -45.27 36.64
CA GLU A 230 -12.65 -46.51 36.52
C GLU A 230 -12.07 -47.51 37.52
N THR A 231 -12.60 -47.45 38.73
CA THR A 231 -12.73 -48.63 39.58
C THR A 231 -13.90 -49.47 39.06
N MET A 232 -13.58 -50.47 38.22
CA MET A 232 -14.31 -51.76 38.15
C MET A 232 -13.38 -52.86 37.64
#